data_AF-A0A9D7UC02-F1
#
_entry.id   AF-A0A9D7UC02-F1
#
_cell.length_a   1.000
_cell.length_b   1.000
_cell.length_c   1.000
_cell.angle_alpha   90.00
_cell.angle_beta   90.00
_cell.angle_gamma   90.00
#
_symmetry.space_group_name_H-M   'P 1'
#
loop_
_entity.id
_entity.type
_entity.pdbx_description
1 polymer ?
#
loop_
_entity_poly.entity_id
_entity_poly.type
_entity_poly.pdbx_seq_one_letter_code
_entity_poly.pdbx_strand_id
1 'polypeptide(L)'
;MYQKMQDGEDDFTNYNLNFRFLYFFDADDKGISTRVKEINEELKLNDKLSHSEIKEIDSCEWGCYIFHKDKDSGDLEDIILDLMKPNNETIFNNSSSFLTNNPLDEKRCRRFKEKKSIISIAGQLQFSGVNNSVIISKSDYITCTDISDNEQCQEIIKLFQSKNE
;
A
#
# COMPACT_ATOMS: atom_id res chain seq x y z
N MET A 1 2.17 -12.00 30.12
CA MET A 1 2.21 -13.42 30.54
C MET A 1 2.33 -14.21 29.24
N TYR A 2 3.54 -14.58 28.85
CA TYR A 2 3.77 -15.38 27.64
C TYR A 2 3.62 -16.84 28.02
N GLN A 3 2.65 -17.55 27.41
CA GLN A 3 2.57 -19.00 27.52
C GLN A 3 3.80 -19.59 26.82
N LYS A 4 4.60 -20.33 27.57
CA LYS A 4 5.61 -21.22 26.99
C LYS A 4 4.86 -22.24 26.14
N MET A 5 5.16 -22.27 24.84
CA MET A 5 4.74 -23.36 23.97
C MET A 5 5.33 -24.66 24.54
N GLN A 6 4.48 -25.67 24.71
CA GLN A 6 4.88 -26.98 25.22
C GLN A 6 5.79 -27.64 24.19
N ASP A 7 6.91 -28.18 24.67
CA ASP A 7 7.80 -29.02 23.89
C ASP A 7 7.02 -30.26 23.40
N GLY A 8 6.79 -30.36 22.09
CA GLY A 8 6.32 -31.58 21.41
C GLY A 8 5.01 -31.41 20.63
N GLU A 9 5.13 -31.43 19.30
CA GLU A 9 4.04 -31.57 18.31
C GLU A 9 3.01 -30.44 18.24
N ASP A 10 3.46 -29.23 17.89
CA ASP A 10 2.58 -28.27 17.22
C ASP A 10 2.59 -28.60 15.71
N ASP A 11 2.02 -29.76 15.35
CA ASP A 11 1.96 -30.21 13.97
C ASP A 11 0.73 -29.57 13.28
N PHE A 12 0.98 -28.46 12.59
CA PHE A 12 -0.04 -27.75 11.80
C PHE A 12 -0.59 -28.60 10.64
N THR A 13 -0.08 -29.82 10.39
CA THR A 13 -0.57 -30.74 9.35
C THR A 13 -2.06 -31.11 9.49
N ASN A 14 -2.63 -31.04 10.70
CA ASN A 14 -4.07 -31.30 10.91
C ASN A 14 -4.97 -30.12 10.51
N TYR A 15 -4.39 -28.97 10.18
CA TYR A 15 -5.13 -27.82 9.67
C TYR A 15 -4.96 -27.76 8.15
N ASN A 16 -6.06 -27.81 7.41
CA ASN A 16 -6.06 -27.60 5.97
C ASN A 16 -5.84 -26.10 5.70
N LEU A 17 -4.58 -25.66 5.85
CA LEU A 17 -4.18 -24.27 5.73
C LEU A 17 -3.90 -23.94 4.27
N ASN A 18 -4.71 -23.04 3.72
CA ASN A 18 -4.45 -22.44 2.41
C ASN A 18 -3.68 -21.14 2.62
N PHE A 19 -2.49 -21.05 2.03
CA PHE A 19 -1.65 -19.86 2.13
C PHE A 19 -1.78 -19.01 0.86
N ARG A 20 -1.88 -17.69 1.07
CA ARG A 20 -1.81 -16.70 0.01
C ARG A 20 -0.68 -15.71 0.30
N PHE A 21 0.25 -15.59 -0.63
CA PHE A 21 1.38 -14.67 -0.58
C PHE A 21 1.11 -13.49 -1.52
N LEU A 22 0.93 -12.30 -0.96
CA LEU A 22 0.71 -11.07 -1.71
C LEU A 22 1.88 -10.10 -1.53
N TYR A 23 2.46 -9.69 -2.65
CA TYR A 23 3.59 -8.75 -2.67
C TYR A 23 3.11 -7.37 -3.10
N PHE A 24 3.44 -6.35 -2.33
CA PHE A 24 3.10 -4.96 -2.61
C PHE A 24 4.36 -4.12 -2.70
N PHE A 25 4.55 -3.40 -3.81
CA PHE A 25 5.69 -2.54 -4.03
C PHE A 25 5.28 -1.25 -4.73
N ASP A 26 6.00 -0.16 -4.49
CA ASP A 26 5.85 1.05 -5.30
C ASP A 26 6.54 0.87 -6.66
N ALA A 27 5.90 1.37 -7.72
CA ALA A 27 6.55 1.47 -9.03
C ALA A 27 7.74 2.43 -8.96
N ASP A 28 7.65 3.46 -8.11
CA ASP A 28 8.57 4.59 -8.05
C ASP A 28 8.79 5.12 -9.49
N ASP A 29 10.05 5.30 -9.87
CA ASP A 29 10.49 5.67 -11.22
C ASP A 29 10.85 4.44 -12.09
N LYS A 30 10.73 3.21 -11.58
CA LYS A 30 11.23 2.00 -12.26
C LYS A 30 10.27 1.42 -13.28
N GLY A 31 8.97 1.60 -13.10
CA GLY A 31 7.99 0.91 -13.94
C GLY A 31 7.33 -0.29 -13.26
N ILE A 32 6.07 -0.55 -13.60
CA ILE A 32 5.36 -1.76 -13.18
C ILE A 32 6.08 -3.00 -13.71
N SER A 33 6.41 -2.99 -14.99
CA SER A 33 7.05 -4.12 -15.69
C SER A 33 8.41 -4.48 -15.07
N THR A 34 9.21 -3.47 -14.73
CA THR A 34 10.52 -3.66 -14.07
C THR A 34 10.35 -4.27 -12.69
N ARG A 35 9.42 -3.75 -11.87
CA ARG A 35 9.16 -4.31 -10.52
C ARG A 35 8.67 -5.74 -10.56
N VAL A 36 7.75 -6.07 -11.46
CA VAL A 36 7.28 -7.44 -11.66
C VAL A 36 8.44 -8.36 -12.08
N LYS A 37 9.34 -7.89 -12.95
CA LYS A 37 10.53 -8.65 -13.32
C LYS A 37 11.47 -8.90 -12.13
N GLU A 38 11.75 -7.87 -11.32
CA GLU A 38 12.57 -7.99 -10.11
C GLU A 38 11.99 -9.03 -9.14
N ILE A 39 10.68 -8.99 -8.89
CA ILE A 39 9.97 -9.97 -8.03
C ILE A 39 10.14 -11.39 -8.57
N ASN A 40 9.94 -11.58 -9.87
CA ASN A 40 10.06 -12.90 -10.49
C ASN A 40 11.51 -13.43 -10.48
N GLU A 41 12.50 -12.57 -10.64
CA GLU A 41 13.93 -12.92 -10.56
C GLU A 41 14.35 -13.31 -9.13
N GLU A 42 13.74 -12.70 -8.11
CA GLU A 42 14.00 -12.99 -6.71
C GLU A 42 13.31 -14.29 -6.25
N LEU A 43 12.02 -14.46 -6.55
CA LEU A 43 11.24 -15.61 -6.09
C LEU A 43 11.56 -16.90 -6.87
N LYS A 44 11.95 -16.79 -8.16
CA LYS A 44 12.29 -17.93 -9.03
C LYS A 44 11.23 -19.04 -9.04
N LEU A 45 9.96 -18.63 -9.02
CA LEU A 45 8.82 -19.55 -9.09
C LEU A 45 8.76 -20.24 -10.46
N ASN A 46 8.11 -21.41 -10.50
CA ASN A 46 7.91 -22.16 -11.74
C ASN A 46 7.09 -21.37 -12.78
N ASP A 47 6.11 -20.60 -12.29
CA ASP A 47 5.31 -19.68 -13.10
C ASP A 47 5.54 -18.22 -12.70
N LYS A 48 5.57 -17.34 -13.70
CA LYS A 48 5.81 -15.91 -13.47
C LYS A 48 4.57 -15.21 -12.94
N LEU A 49 4.72 -14.39 -11.92
CA LEU A 49 3.68 -13.48 -11.44
C LEU A 49 3.48 -12.30 -12.40
N SER A 50 2.25 -11.78 -12.41
CA SER A 50 1.87 -10.57 -13.14
C SER A 50 1.25 -9.56 -12.16
N HIS A 51 1.33 -8.28 -12.50
CA HIS A 51 0.67 -7.23 -11.74
C HIS A 51 -0.85 -7.45 -11.68
N SER A 52 -1.42 -7.33 -10.47
CA SER A 52 -2.86 -7.43 -10.21
C SER A 52 -3.50 -8.80 -10.54
N GLU A 53 -2.69 -9.86 -10.56
CA GLU A 53 -3.16 -11.22 -10.81
C GLU A 53 -2.78 -12.17 -9.67
N ILE A 54 -3.68 -13.13 -9.39
CA ILE A 54 -3.41 -14.28 -8.50
C ILE A 54 -3.11 -15.50 -9.36
N LYS A 55 -2.06 -16.24 -8.99
CA LYS A 55 -1.68 -17.53 -9.57
C LYS A 55 -1.54 -18.58 -8.49
N GLU A 56 -2.00 -19.78 -8.77
CA GLU A 56 -1.81 -20.93 -7.90
C GLU A 56 -0.51 -21.65 -8.30
N ILE A 57 0.45 -21.72 -7.39
CA ILE A 57 1.77 -22.32 -7.60
C ILE A 57 2.08 -23.16 -6.36
N ASP A 58 2.33 -24.45 -6.57
CA ASP A 58 2.65 -25.42 -5.52
C ASP A 58 1.60 -25.46 -4.38
N SER A 59 0.31 -25.45 -4.75
CA SER A 59 -0.84 -25.45 -3.82
C SER A 59 -0.96 -24.21 -2.93
N CYS A 60 -0.23 -23.13 -3.26
CA CYS A 60 -0.34 -21.83 -2.61
C CYS A 60 -0.78 -20.78 -3.64
N GLU A 61 -1.50 -19.76 -3.19
CA GLU A 61 -1.84 -18.63 -4.04
C GLU A 61 -0.76 -17.55 -3.93
N TRP A 62 -0.37 -16.99 -5.07
CA TRP A 62 0.66 -15.96 -5.17
C TRP A 62 0.13 -14.81 -5.99
N GLY A 63 0.38 -13.58 -5.54
CA GLY A 63 0.02 -12.38 -6.27
C GLY A 63 0.97 -11.25 -6.01
N CYS A 64 0.99 -10.28 -6.91
CA CYS A 64 1.67 -9.03 -6.68
C CYS A 64 0.85 -7.83 -7.17
N TYR A 65 0.97 -6.72 -6.44
CA TYR A 65 0.44 -5.43 -6.83
C TYR A 65 1.56 -4.41 -6.79
N ILE A 66 1.61 -3.57 -7.81
CA ILE A 66 2.59 -2.49 -7.88
C ILE A 66 1.79 -1.20 -7.78
N PHE A 67 2.03 -0.38 -6.76
CA PHE A 67 1.38 0.93 -6.66
C PHE A 67 1.93 1.84 -7.75
N HIS A 68 1.03 2.51 -8.45
CA HIS A 68 1.35 3.45 -9.53
C HIS A 68 0.30 4.55 -9.54
N LYS A 69 0.61 5.69 -10.17
CA LYS A 69 -0.36 6.76 -10.42
C LYS A 69 -0.93 6.66 -11.83
N ASP A 70 -0.02 6.57 -12.79
CA ASP A 70 -0.34 6.44 -14.21
C ASP A 70 0.02 5.03 -14.69
N LYS A 71 0.24 4.83 -16.00
CA LYS A 71 0.49 3.49 -16.58
C LYS A 71 1.80 2.82 -16.17
N ASP A 72 2.75 3.54 -15.56
CA ASP A 72 4.07 2.94 -15.30
C ASP A 72 4.78 3.46 -14.03
N SER A 73 4.51 4.69 -13.56
CA SER A 73 5.19 5.25 -12.39
C SER A 73 4.23 5.70 -11.30
N GLY A 74 4.75 5.85 -10.09
CA GLY A 74 4.03 6.34 -8.92
C GLY A 74 4.25 5.51 -7.67
N ASP A 75 3.61 5.93 -6.60
CA ASP A 75 3.70 5.32 -5.28
C ASP A 75 2.32 5.22 -4.62
N LEU A 76 2.25 4.54 -3.47
CA LEU A 76 1.04 4.49 -2.66
C LEU A 76 0.52 5.90 -2.28
N GLU A 77 1.41 6.84 -2.00
CA GLU A 77 1.01 8.19 -1.62
C GLU A 77 0.28 8.95 -2.75
N ASP A 78 0.55 8.67 -4.03
CA ASP A 78 -0.24 9.19 -5.14
C ASP A 78 -1.69 8.74 -5.07
N ILE A 79 -1.92 7.44 -4.90
CA ILE A 79 -3.26 6.83 -4.82
C ILE A 79 -4.02 7.43 -3.62
N ILE A 80 -3.34 7.54 -2.47
CA ILE A 80 -3.93 8.13 -1.27
C ILE A 80 -4.29 9.60 -1.49
N LEU A 81 -3.44 10.39 -2.14
CA LEU A 81 -3.73 11.79 -2.44
C LEU A 81 -4.90 11.93 -3.41
N ASP A 82 -5.00 11.06 -4.42
CA ASP A 82 -6.11 11.05 -5.38
C ASP A 82 -7.45 10.70 -4.71
N LEU A 83 -7.42 9.94 -3.60
CA LEU A 83 -8.60 9.67 -2.76
C LEU A 83 -8.90 10.81 -1.78
N MET A 84 -7.89 11.38 -1.12
CA MET A 84 -8.09 12.34 -0.02
C MET A 84 -8.37 13.77 -0.49
N LYS A 85 -7.80 14.15 -1.63
CA LYS A 85 -7.79 15.53 -2.11
C LYS A 85 -9.15 16.01 -2.64
N PRO A 86 -9.94 15.20 -3.39
CA PRO A 86 -11.26 15.61 -3.87
C PRO A 86 -12.13 16.14 -2.73
N ASN A 87 -12.80 17.27 -2.95
CA ASN A 87 -13.62 18.01 -1.97
C ASN A 87 -12.85 18.62 -0.79
N ASN A 88 -11.53 18.42 -0.70
CA ASN A 88 -10.65 18.92 0.35
C ASN A 88 -9.46 19.72 -0.21
N GLU A 89 -9.54 20.15 -1.47
CA GLU A 89 -8.40 20.66 -2.25
C GLU A 89 -7.71 21.82 -1.55
N THR A 90 -8.48 22.70 -0.92
CA THR A 90 -7.95 23.86 -0.18
C THR A 90 -6.98 23.43 0.91
N ILE A 91 -7.30 22.39 1.69
CA ILE A 91 -6.46 21.94 2.81
C ILE A 91 -5.15 21.34 2.28
N PHE A 92 -5.23 20.50 1.25
CA PHE A 92 -4.06 19.84 0.67
C PHE A 92 -3.17 20.84 -0.10
N ASN A 93 -3.77 21.80 -0.82
CA ASN A 93 -3.03 22.86 -1.52
C ASN A 93 -2.34 23.81 -0.53
N ASN A 94 -3.00 24.15 0.59
CA ASN A 94 -2.39 24.93 1.66
C ASN A 94 -1.24 24.18 2.34
N SER A 95 -1.39 22.87 2.55
CA SER A 95 -0.35 22.00 3.11
C SER A 95 0.89 21.94 2.20
N SER A 96 0.68 21.79 0.89
CA SER A 96 1.74 21.85 -0.12
C SER A 96 2.42 23.23 -0.12
N SER A 97 1.64 24.31 -0.14
CA SER A 97 2.15 25.68 -0.11
C SER A 97 2.95 25.98 1.17
N PHE A 98 2.54 25.43 2.32
CA PHE A 98 3.28 25.57 3.56
C PHE A 98 4.67 24.93 3.46
N LEU A 99 4.77 23.73 2.88
CA LEU A 99 6.06 23.06 2.68
C LEU A 99 6.96 23.84 1.70
N THR A 100 6.40 24.35 0.60
CA THR A 100 7.15 25.17 -0.37
C THR A 100 7.69 26.45 0.26
N ASN A 101 6.89 27.13 1.09
CA ASN A 101 7.25 28.39 1.71
C ASN A 101 8.17 28.22 2.94
N ASN A 102 8.29 27.01 3.49
CA ASN A 102 9.10 26.71 4.66
C ASN A 102 10.06 25.55 4.35
N PRO A 103 11.05 25.77 3.45
CA PRO A 103 11.98 24.73 3.05
C PRO A 103 12.74 24.22 4.26
N LEU A 104 12.78 22.90 4.41
CA LEU A 104 13.47 22.25 5.52
C LEU A 104 14.98 22.19 5.25
N ASP A 105 15.79 22.28 6.30
CA ASP A 105 17.24 22.09 6.20
C ASP A 105 17.56 20.68 5.68
N GLU A 106 18.17 20.62 4.49
CA GLU A 106 18.57 19.38 3.82
C GLU A 106 19.43 18.47 4.72
N LYS A 107 20.27 19.06 5.59
CA LYS A 107 21.13 18.28 6.51
C LYS A 107 20.33 17.49 7.52
N ARG A 108 19.14 17.96 7.87
CA ARG A 108 18.22 17.31 8.83
C ARG A 108 17.17 16.44 8.14
N CYS A 109 17.02 16.56 6.82
CA CYS A 109 15.88 16.05 6.07
C CYS A 109 16.25 15.00 5.01
N ARG A 110 17.25 14.17 5.28
CA ARG A 110 17.71 13.08 4.36
C ARG A 110 16.62 12.10 3.92
N ARG A 111 15.47 12.06 4.60
CA ARG A 111 14.34 11.17 4.32
C ARG A 111 13.02 11.93 4.10
N PHE A 112 13.10 13.21 3.76
CA PHE A 112 11.91 13.99 3.46
C PHE A 112 11.19 13.42 2.23
N LYS A 113 9.87 13.26 2.37
CA LYS A 113 8.96 12.80 1.32
C LYS A 113 7.80 13.79 1.28
N GLU A 114 7.69 14.52 0.17
CA GLU A 114 6.77 15.64 0.04
C GLU A 114 5.31 15.19 0.20
N LYS A 115 4.85 14.24 -0.63
CA LYS A 115 3.47 13.71 -0.60
C LYS A 115 3.06 13.23 0.80
N LYS A 116 3.94 12.46 1.44
CA LYS A 116 3.75 11.97 2.80
C LYS A 116 3.64 13.07 3.85
N SER A 117 4.39 14.17 3.65
CA SER A 117 4.36 15.34 4.53
C SER A 117 3.08 16.15 4.32
N ILE A 118 2.60 16.28 3.07
CA ILE A 118 1.31 16.90 2.75
C ILE A 118 0.17 16.14 3.45
N ILE A 119 0.11 14.81 3.27
CA ILE A 119 -0.89 13.95 3.95
C ILE A 119 -0.81 14.13 5.46
N SER A 120 0.40 14.17 6.01
CA SER A 120 0.60 14.39 7.45
C SER A 120 0.07 15.74 7.89
N ILE A 121 0.44 16.85 7.24
CA ILE A 121 0.01 18.19 7.65
C ILE A 121 -1.52 18.30 7.62
N ALA A 122 -2.15 17.83 6.54
CA ALA A 122 -3.61 17.83 6.41
C ALA A 122 -4.27 16.99 7.50
N GLY A 123 -3.82 15.75 7.69
CA GLY A 123 -4.40 14.82 8.68
C GLY A 123 -4.23 15.27 10.13
N GLN A 124 -3.16 15.99 10.46
CA GLN A 124 -2.96 16.54 11.81
C GLN A 124 -4.01 17.59 12.21
N LEU A 125 -4.73 18.17 11.25
CA LEU A 125 -5.84 19.08 11.53
C LEU A 125 -7.06 18.35 12.11
N GLN A 126 -7.27 17.09 11.73
CA GLN A 126 -8.35 16.24 12.25
C GLN A 126 -7.90 15.45 13.49
N PHE A 127 -6.67 14.92 13.47
CA PHE A 127 -6.13 14.11 14.55
C PHE A 127 -4.71 14.56 14.91
N SER A 128 -4.59 15.26 16.04
CA SER A 128 -3.29 15.74 16.51
C SER A 128 -2.45 14.62 17.15
N GLY A 129 -1.16 14.58 16.83
CA GLY A 129 -0.17 13.70 17.45
C GLY A 129 -0.22 12.23 17.01
N VAL A 130 -1.03 11.89 16.01
CA VAL A 130 -1.13 10.51 15.50
C VAL A 130 -0.25 10.28 14.28
N ASN A 131 0.01 9.02 13.94
CA ASN A 131 0.79 8.67 12.75
C ASN A 131 -0.07 8.64 11.47
N ASN A 132 0.57 8.55 10.30
CA ASN A 132 -0.11 8.57 9.01
C ASN A 132 -1.06 7.37 8.81
N SER A 133 -0.76 6.18 9.33
CA SER A 133 -1.66 5.03 9.18
C SER A 133 -3.00 5.24 9.90
N VAL A 134 -2.98 5.88 11.07
CA VAL A 134 -4.20 6.26 11.78
C VAL A 134 -4.95 7.35 11.03
N ILE A 135 -4.25 8.35 10.47
CA ILE A 135 -4.86 9.40 9.63
C ILE A 135 -5.59 8.76 8.44
N ILE A 136 -4.90 7.91 7.66
CA ILE A 136 -5.47 7.27 6.47
C ILE A 136 -6.70 6.43 6.85
N SER A 137 -6.65 5.73 7.99
CA SER A 137 -7.74 4.85 8.42
C SER A 137 -8.95 5.58 9.02
N LYS A 138 -8.78 6.79 9.58
CA LYS A 138 -9.82 7.45 10.38
C LYS A 138 -10.23 8.83 9.88
N SER A 139 -9.47 9.41 8.96
CA SER A 139 -9.80 10.71 8.37
C SER A 139 -11.10 10.64 7.61
N ASP A 140 -11.83 11.74 7.71
CA ASP A 140 -13.01 12.07 6.92
C ASP A 140 -12.66 12.49 5.48
N TYR A 141 -11.37 12.40 5.10
CA TYR A 141 -10.89 12.66 3.75
C TYR A 141 -11.09 11.50 2.77
N ILE A 142 -11.26 10.26 3.25
CA ILE A 142 -11.54 9.09 2.40
C ILE A 142 -12.83 8.45 2.88
N THR A 143 -13.81 8.31 2.00
CA THR A 143 -15.07 7.62 2.27
C THR A 143 -15.07 6.21 1.67
N CYS A 144 -16.02 5.37 2.12
CA CYS A 144 -16.21 4.04 1.53
C CYS A 144 -16.56 4.11 0.04
N THR A 145 -17.26 5.17 -0.39
CA THR A 145 -17.61 5.40 -1.80
C THR A 145 -16.35 5.68 -2.61
N ASP A 146 -15.44 6.51 -2.11
CA ASP A 146 -14.18 6.81 -2.80
C ASP A 146 -13.34 5.55 -3.04
N ILE A 147 -13.27 4.65 -2.05
CA ILE A 147 -12.60 3.34 -2.19
C ILE A 147 -13.34 2.44 -3.18
N SER A 148 -14.68 2.46 -3.16
CA SER A 148 -15.51 1.60 -4.02
C SER A 148 -15.44 2.01 -5.49
N ASP A 149 -15.33 3.31 -5.75
CA ASP A 149 -15.33 3.87 -7.10
C ASP A 149 -13.91 3.95 -7.71
N ASN A 150 -12.86 3.82 -6.90
CA ASN A 150 -11.48 3.86 -7.36
C ASN A 150 -11.02 2.52 -7.96
N GLU A 151 -10.61 2.53 -9.22
CA GLU A 151 -10.20 1.32 -9.97
C GLU A 151 -9.06 0.55 -9.30
N GLN A 152 -8.03 1.25 -8.82
CA GLN A 152 -6.87 0.64 -8.18
C GLN A 152 -7.23 0.01 -6.83
N CYS A 153 -8.11 0.64 -6.06
CA CYS A 153 -8.65 0.05 -4.84
C CYS A 153 -9.44 -1.23 -5.15
N GLN A 154 -10.23 -1.23 -6.22
CA GLN A 154 -10.95 -2.44 -6.65
C GLN A 154 -10.01 -3.57 -7.06
N GLU A 155 -8.93 -3.27 -7.75
CA GLU A 155 -7.87 -4.23 -8.08
C GLU A 155 -7.23 -4.83 -6.82
N ILE A 156 -6.81 -3.97 -5.88
CA ILE A 156 -6.22 -4.41 -4.61
C ILE A 156 -7.20 -5.29 -3.84
N ILE A 157 -8.47 -4.88 -3.74
CA ILE A 157 -9.51 -5.65 -3.04
C ILE A 157 -9.68 -7.03 -3.66
N LYS A 158 -9.67 -7.15 -4.99
CA LYS A 158 -9.76 -8.44 -5.69
C LYS A 158 -8.63 -9.40 -5.29
N LEU A 159 -7.43 -8.90 -4.98
CA LEU A 159 -6.32 -9.73 -4.51
C LEU A 159 -6.54 -10.34 -3.12
N PHE A 160 -7.41 -9.74 -2.30
CA PHE A 160 -7.76 -10.25 -0.97
C PHE A 160 -9.03 -11.10 -0.98
N GLN A 161 -9.86 -10.97 -2.00
CA GLN A 161 -11.05 -11.82 -2.15
C GLN A 161 -10.60 -13.23 -2.55
N SER A 162 -11.04 -14.24 -1.80
CA SER A 162 -10.95 -15.63 -2.24
C SER A 162 -11.81 -15.79 -3.48
N LYS A 163 -11.42 -16.68 -4.41
CA LYS A 163 -12.42 -17.26 -5.31
C LYS A 163 -13.42 -17.94 -4.39
N ASN A 164 -14.60 -17.35 -4.22
CA ASN A 164 -15.71 -18.05 -3.59
C ASN A 164 -15.96 -19.29 -4.47
N GLU A 165 -15.76 -20.47 -3.89
CA GLU A 165 -16.29 -21.72 -4.42
C GLU A 165 -17.82 -21.67 -4.49
#